data_AF-A0A968AK08-F1
#
_entry.id   AF-A0A968AK08-F1
#
_cell.length_a   1.000
_cell.length_b   1.000
_cell.length_c   1.000
_cell.angle_alpha   90.00
_cell.angle_beta   90.00
_cell.angle_gamma   90.00
#
_symmetry.space_group_name_H-M   'P 1'
#
loop_
_entity.id
_entity.type
_entity.pdbx_description
1 polymer ?
#
loop_
_entity_poly.entity_id
_entity_poly.type
_entity_poly.pdbx_seq_one_letter_code
_entity_poly.pdbx_strand_id
1 'polypeptide(L)'
;MSGKKVNKKLFTVGIEEEFQIVDPKSRELRSHIQQIINKSHTPHLSEQLKPEMHQSVVEIGTQVCSDIKEARKELYELRTDLARAAKDGGMRI
;
A
#
# COMPACT_ATOMS: atom_id res chain seq x y z
N MET A 1 -38.36 -32.05 0.48
CA MET A 1 -37.89 -30.71 0.87
C MET A 1 -36.52 -30.48 0.24
N SER A 2 -36.46 -29.69 -0.83
CA SER A 2 -35.19 -29.36 -1.49
C SER A 2 -34.51 -28.25 -0.68
N GLY A 3 -33.42 -28.60 0.02
CA GLY A 3 -32.64 -27.65 0.79
C GLY A 3 -32.10 -26.56 -0.12
N LYS A 4 -32.47 -25.31 0.12
CA LYS A 4 -31.93 -24.15 -0.59
C LYS A 4 -30.40 -24.18 -0.43
N LYS A 5 -29.67 -24.36 -1.54
CA LYS A 5 -28.22 -24.13 -1.59
C LYS A 5 -27.98 -22.68 -1.17
N VAL A 6 -27.48 -22.47 0.03
CA VAL A 6 -26.97 -21.17 0.45
C VAL A 6 -25.75 -20.89 -0.42
N ASN A 7 -25.87 -19.92 -1.33
CA ASN A 7 -24.73 -19.43 -2.10
C ASN A 7 -23.84 -18.68 -1.10
N LYS A 8 -22.87 -19.41 -0.53
CA LYS A 8 -21.94 -18.92 0.48
C LYS A 8 -21.06 -17.89 -0.21
N LYS A 9 -21.46 -16.60 -0.17
CA LYS A 9 -20.57 -15.51 -0.59
C LYS A 9 -19.26 -15.72 0.17
N LEU A 10 -18.21 -16.04 -0.57
CA LEU A 10 -16.86 -16.16 -0.02
C LEU A 10 -16.52 -14.79 0.56
N PHE A 11 -16.17 -14.76 1.85
CA PHE A 11 -15.65 -13.53 2.46
C PHE A 11 -14.33 -13.19 1.76
N THR A 12 -14.13 -11.91 1.48
CA THR A 12 -12.90 -11.36 0.91
C THR A 12 -12.24 -10.42 1.91
N VAL A 13 -10.99 -10.05 1.65
CA VAL A 13 -10.22 -9.12 2.47
C VAL A 13 -9.55 -8.07 1.59
N GLY A 14 -9.60 -6.81 2.00
CA GLY A 14 -8.76 -5.73 1.48
C GLY A 14 -8.06 -5.07 2.66
N ILE A 15 -6.82 -4.64 2.48
CA ILE A 15 -6.00 -4.06 3.54
C ILE A 15 -5.43 -2.72 3.07
N GLU A 16 -5.60 -1.69 3.87
CA GLU A 16 -4.96 -0.38 3.70
C GLU A 16 -3.89 -0.19 4.79
N GLU A 17 -2.74 0.34 4.41
CA GLU A 17 -1.63 0.67 5.31
C GLU A 17 -1.12 2.08 5.06
N GLU A 18 -1.02 2.85 6.13
CA GLU A 18 -0.48 4.21 6.13
C GLU A 18 0.94 4.23 6.70
N PHE A 19 1.87 4.82 5.96
CA PHE A 19 3.27 4.96 6.37
C PHE A 19 3.66 6.42 6.52
N GLN A 20 4.45 6.71 7.53
CA GLN A 20 5.09 8.02 7.67
C GLN A 20 6.36 8.08 6.84
N ILE A 21 6.52 9.16 6.08
CA ILE A 21 7.73 9.43 5.32
C ILE A 21 8.67 10.24 6.19
N VAL A 22 9.88 9.72 6.39
CA VAL A 22 10.88 10.31 7.27
C VAL A 22 12.20 10.59 6.57
N ASP A 23 12.91 11.60 7.06
CA ASP A 23 14.33 11.78 6.76
C ASP A 23 15.14 10.66 7.45
N PRO A 24 16.00 9.92 6.73
CA PRO A 24 16.76 8.81 7.32
C PRO A 24 17.79 9.24 8.36
N LYS A 25 18.20 10.51 8.39
CA LYS A 25 19.19 11.05 9.34
C LYS A 25 18.50 11.72 10.52
N SER A 26 17.66 12.72 10.28
CA SER A 26 17.01 13.49 11.36
C SER A 26 15.82 12.77 11.98
N ARG A 27 15.23 11.79 11.26
CA ARG A 27 13.97 11.11 11.63
C ARG A 27 12.73 12.01 11.64
N GLU A 28 12.85 13.23 11.14
CA GLU A 28 11.72 14.15 11.00
C GLU A 28 10.81 13.75 9.84
N LEU A 29 9.53 14.11 9.93
CA LEU A 29 8.55 13.91 8.87
C LEU A 29 8.88 14.77 7.63
N ARG A 30 8.69 14.20 6.44
CA ARG A 30 8.97 14.87 5.16
C ARG A 30 7.73 14.90 4.26
N SER A 31 7.34 16.10 3.81
CA SER A 31 6.14 16.35 3.01
C SER A 31 6.28 16.08 1.50
N HIS A 32 7.14 15.14 1.08
CA HIS A 32 7.57 14.99 -0.32
C HIS A 32 6.93 13.80 -1.07
N ILE A 33 5.66 13.50 -0.79
CA ILE A 33 4.93 12.37 -1.39
C ILE A 33 4.97 12.33 -2.92
N GLN A 34 4.86 13.48 -3.57
CA GLN A 34 4.84 13.59 -5.04
C GLN A 34 6.12 13.05 -5.69
N GLN A 35 7.27 13.20 -5.02
CA GLN A 35 8.52 12.63 -5.53
C GLN A 35 8.55 11.10 -5.43
N ILE A 36 7.88 10.52 -4.42
CA ILE A 36 7.76 9.07 -4.27
C ILE A 36 6.84 8.50 -5.35
N ILE A 37 5.68 9.13 -5.56
CA ILE A 37 4.72 8.73 -6.60
C ILE A 37 5.37 8.78 -7.98
N ASN A 38 6.04 9.88 -8.32
CA ASN A 38 6.68 10.05 -9.63
C ASN A 38 7.86 9.09 -9.86
N LYS A 39 8.48 8.59 -8.78
CA LYS A 39 9.58 7.62 -8.85
C LYS A 39 9.11 6.17 -8.66
N SER A 40 7.82 5.93 -8.42
CA SER A 40 7.29 4.57 -8.38
C SER A 40 7.44 3.96 -9.78
N HIS A 41 8.40 3.04 -9.91
CA HIS A 41 8.75 2.43 -11.20
C HIS A 41 7.74 1.38 -11.67
N THR A 42 6.76 1.05 -10.83
CA THR A 42 5.80 -0.03 -11.02
C THR A 42 4.39 0.55 -11.12
N PRO A 43 3.72 0.45 -12.29
CA PRO A 43 2.35 0.97 -12.49
C PRO A 43 1.36 0.50 -11.42
N HIS A 44 1.51 -0.75 -10.96
CA HIS A 44 0.68 -1.34 -9.91
C HIS A 44 0.74 -0.58 -8.58
N LEU A 45 1.93 -0.13 -8.18
CA LEU A 45 2.09 0.68 -6.97
C LEU A 45 1.47 2.06 -7.16
N SER A 46 1.65 2.68 -8.33
CA SER A 46 1.08 4.00 -8.60
C SER A 46 -0.45 4.02 -8.52
N GLU A 47 -1.11 2.93 -8.91
CA GLU A 47 -2.57 2.77 -8.81
C GLU A 47 -3.07 2.58 -7.37
N GLN A 48 -2.22 2.01 -6.51
CA GLN A 48 -2.56 1.70 -5.12
C GLN A 48 -2.04 2.73 -4.11
N LEU A 49 -1.27 3.72 -4.57
CA LEU A 49 -0.80 4.83 -3.76
C LEU A 49 -1.83 5.96 -3.73
N LYS A 50 -2.17 6.42 -2.52
CA LYS A 50 -2.97 7.65 -2.35
C LYS A 50 -2.19 8.66 -1.52
N PRO A 51 -2.06 9.93 -1.99
CA PRO A 51 -1.55 10.99 -1.15
C PRO A 51 -2.59 11.34 -0.08
N GLU A 52 -2.17 11.38 1.18
CA GLU A 52 -3.03 11.73 2.30
C GLU A 52 -3.07 13.24 2.58
N MET A 53 -4.05 13.70 3.36
CA MET A 53 -4.19 15.11 3.76
C MET A 53 -2.91 15.64 4.42
N HIS A 54 -2.20 14.77 5.13
CA HIS A 54 -0.86 15.02 5.64
C HIS A 54 0.17 14.58 4.60
N GLN A 55 0.84 15.52 3.94
CA GLN A 55 1.82 15.23 2.88
C GLN A 55 3.03 14.36 3.32
N SER A 56 3.18 14.11 4.62
CA SER A 56 4.16 13.21 5.21
C SER A 56 3.66 11.78 5.44
N VAL A 57 2.44 11.47 5.01
CA VAL A 57 1.85 10.14 5.08
C VAL A 57 1.56 9.64 3.67
N VAL A 58 1.78 8.35 3.47
CA VAL A 58 1.46 7.62 2.24
C VAL A 58 0.60 6.42 2.56
N GLU A 59 -0.50 6.27 1.86
CA GLU A 59 -1.35 5.07 1.94
C GLU A 59 -1.03 4.14 0.77
N ILE A 60 -0.93 2.84 1.06
CA ILE A 60 -1.04 1.76 0.08
C ILE A 60 -2.24 0.89 0.42
N GLY A 61 -2.94 0.35 -0.58
CA GLY A 61 -4.08 -0.54 -0.36
C GLY A 61 -4.08 -1.72 -1.31
N THR A 62 -4.20 -2.94 -0.79
CA THR A 62 -4.33 -4.14 -1.62
C THR A 62 -5.61 -4.11 -2.46
N GLN A 63 -5.66 -4.90 -3.51
CA GLN A 63 -6.93 -5.28 -4.12
C GLN A 63 -7.80 -6.10 -3.16
N VAL A 64 -9.01 -6.42 -3.61
CA VAL A 64 -9.89 -7.37 -2.92
C VAL A 64 -9.32 -8.78 -3.09
N CYS A 65 -8.69 -9.29 -2.03
CA CYS A 65 -8.11 -10.62 -1.99
C CYS A 65 -9.14 -11.68 -1.55
N SER A 66 -8.96 -12.90 -2.04
CA SER A 66 -9.77 -14.07 -1.70
C SER A 66 -9.44 -14.64 -0.31
N ASP A 67 -8.19 -14.50 0.15
CA ASP A 67 -7.74 -14.92 1.46
C ASP A 67 -6.52 -14.12 1.97
N ILE A 68 -6.09 -14.41 3.20
CA ILE A 68 -4.95 -13.74 3.85
C ILE A 68 -3.59 -14.07 3.23
N LYS A 69 -3.45 -15.16 2.48
CA LYS A 69 -2.18 -15.54 1.82
C LYS A 69 -1.97 -14.68 0.59
N GLU A 70 -3.04 -14.46 -0.18
CA GLU A 70 -3.05 -13.52 -1.30
C GLU A 70 -2.77 -12.10 -0.80
N ALA A 71 -3.48 -11.64 0.23
CA ALA A 71 -3.24 -10.31 0.81
C ALA A 71 -1.80 -10.14 1.32
N ARG A 72 -1.23 -11.17 1.97
CA ARG A 72 0.17 -11.14 2.42
C ARG A 72 1.15 -10.98 1.27
N LYS A 73 0.92 -11.68 0.17
CA LYS A 73 1.80 -11.60 -1.01
C LYS A 73 1.76 -10.19 -1.59
N GLU A 74 0.56 -9.64 -1.78
CA GLU A 74 0.37 -8.30 -2.34
C GLU A 74 0.98 -7.22 -1.41
N LEU A 75 0.73 -7.30 -0.10
CA LEU A 75 1.36 -6.39 0.87
C LEU A 75 2.89 -6.43 0.82
N TYR A 76 3.49 -7.61 0.64
CA TYR A 76 4.95 -7.72 0.54
C TYR A 76 5.49 -6.98 -0.69
N GLU A 77 4.82 -7.13 -1.83
CA GLU A 77 5.18 -6.47 -3.08
C GLU A 77 5.03 -4.95 -2.94
N LEU A 78 3.88 -4.47 -2.46
CA LEU A 78 3.62 -3.04 -2.26
C LEU A 78 4.58 -2.37 -1.29
N ARG A 79 4.84 -2.99 -0.14
CA ARG A 79 5.81 -2.46 0.84
C ARG A 79 7.21 -2.39 0.27
N THR A 80 7.61 -3.42 -0.49
CA THR A 80 8.95 -3.47 -1.11
C THR A 80 9.11 -2.34 -2.12
N ASP A 81 8.12 -2.13 -2.97
CA ASP A 81 8.17 -1.10 -3.99
C ASP A 81 8.05 0.30 -3.39
N LEU A 82 7.20 0.50 -2.38
CA LEU A 82 7.12 1.76 -1.64
C LEU A 82 8.44 2.11 -0.95
N ALA A 83 9.05 1.15 -0.26
CA ALA A 83 10.35 1.35 0.40
C ALA A 83 11.46 1.67 -0.61
N ARG A 84 11.43 1.05 -1.80
CA ARG A 84 12.36 1.35 -2.90
C ARG A 84 12.15 2.78 -3.42
N ALA A 85 10.92 3.16 -3.74
CA ALA A 85 10.58 4.49 -4.23
C ALA A 85 10.95 5.59 -3.20
N ALA A 86 10.68 5.36 -1.91
CA ALA A 86 11.10 6.25 -0.83
C ALA A 86 12.62 6.38 -0.78
N LYS A 87 13.35 5.27 -0.88
CA LYS A 87 14.82 5.26 -0.88
C LYS A 87 15.41 6.02 -2.06
N ASP A 88 14.84 5.86 -3.26
CA ASP A 88 15.28 6.58 -4.47
C ASP A 88 14.96 8.09 -4.39
N GLY A 89 13.96 8.47 -3.58
CA GLY A 89 13.67 9.83 -3.16
C GLY A 89 14.56 10.37 -2.02
N GLY A 90 15.51 9.58 -1.50
CA GLY A 90 16.34 9.98 -0.37
C GLY A 90 15.64 9.93 0.99
N MET A 91 14.50 9.25 1.07
CA MET A 91 13.63 9.15 2.25
C MET A 91 13.53 7.70 2.75
N ARG A 92 12.83 7.50 3.87
CA ARG A 92 12.42 6.17 4.36
C ARG A 92 10.96 6.19 4.80
N ILE A 93 10.41 4.99 4.87
CA ILE A 93 9.18 4.65 5.56
C ILE A 93 9.49 3.66 6.68
#